data_AF-A0A7C6UXD6-F1
#
_entry.id   AF-A0A7C6UXD6-F1
#
_cell.length_a   1.000
_cell.length_b   1.000
_cell.length_c   1.000
_cell.angle_alpha   90.00
_cell.angle_beta   90.00
_cell.angle_gamma   90.00
#
_symmetry.space_group_name_H-M   'P 1'
#
loop_
_entity.id
_entity.type
_entity.pdbx_description
1 polymer ?
#
loop_
_entity_poly.entity_id
_entity_poly.type
_entity_poly.pdbx_seq_one_letter_code
_entity_poly.pdbx_strand_id
1 'polypeptide(L)'
;MKKMKLRKLIFALTTINIIITLISVFSNYIIRIFLSYKLNSEAARAGTIGIIGGADGPTAIFISSNPSPYIITVISALLSIAGIIYLVFSRRAGE
;
A
#
# COMPACT_ATOMS: atom_id res chain seq x y z
N MET A 1 36.88 2.64 -0.77
CA MET A 1 36.18 1.54 -0.05
C MET A 1 34.79 1.92 0.51
N LYS A 2 34.62 3.06 1.22
CA LYS A 2 33.32 3.46 1.83
C LYS A 2 32.16 3.59 0.82
N LYS A 3 32.39 4.25 -0.32
CA LYS A 3 31.36 4.46 -1.37
C LYS A 3 30.79 3.14 -1.94
N MET A 4 31.63 2.11 -2.08
CA MET A 4 31.21 0.80 -2.58
C MET A 4 30.34 0.03 -1.57
N LYS A 5 30.65 0.13 -0.27
CA LYS A 5 29.80 -0.44 0.79
C LYS A 5 28.45 0.28 0.87
N LEU A 6 28.44 1.60 0.75
CA LEU A 6 27.22 2.41 0.73
C LEU A 6 26.31 2.07 -0.46
N ARG A 7 26.86 1.93 -1.66
CA ARG A 7 26.08 1.54 -2.85
C ARG A 7 25.45 0.15 -2.71
N LYS A 8 26.18 -0.83 -2.17
CA LYS A 8 25.64 -2.18 -1.91
C LYS A 8 24.50 -2.14 -0.88
N LEU A 9 24.63 -1.32 0.17
CA LEU A 9 23.58 -1.12 1.17
C LEU A 9 22.33 -0.50 0.55
N ILE A 10 22.48 0.57 -0.23
CA ILE A 10 21.35 1.25 -0.89
C ILE A 10 20.67 0.33 -1.89
N PHE A 11 21.44 -0.50 -2.61
CA PHE A 11 20.88 -1.52 -3.48
C PHE A 11 20.01 -2.52 -2.71
N ALA A 12 20.51 -3.06 -1.59
CA ALA A 12 19.74 -3.97 -0.76
C ALA A 12 18.44 -3.33 -0.22
N LEU A 13 18.52 -2.10 0.30
CA LEU A 13 17.35 -1.35 0.79
C LEU A 13 16.32 -1.07 -0.32
N THR A 14 16.78 -0.72 -1.52
CA THR A 14 15.91 -0.46 -2.67
C THR A 14 15.15 -1.73 -3.08
N THR A 15 15.85 -2.86 -3.15
CA THR A 15 15.25 -4.17 -3.46
C THR A 15 14.18 -4.55 -2.44
N ILE A 16 14.45 -4.36 -1.14
CA ILE A 16 13.46 -4.64 -0.08
C ILE A 16 12.21 -3.76 -0.25
N ASN A 17 12.37 -2.46 -0.52
CA ASN A 17 11.23 -1.55 -0.72
C ASN A 17 10.39 -1.91 -1.95
N ILE A 18 11.04 -2.39 -3.03
CA ILE A 18 10.31 -2.84 -4.24
C ILE A 18 9.43 -4.04 -3.89
N ILE A 19 9.97 -5.01 -3.14
CA ILE A 19 9.23 -6.21 -2.71
C ILE A 19 8.02 -5.80 -1.84
N ILE A 20 8.22 -4.91 -0.86
CA ILE A 20 7.14 -4.41 0.00
C ILE A 20 6.06 -3.71 -0.82
N THR A 21 6.46 -2.90 -1.80
CA THR A 21 5.52 -2.19 -2.69
C THR A 21 4.69 -3.17 -3.50
N LEU A 22 5.32 -4.18 -4.11
CA LEU A 22 4.63 -5.22 -4.88
C LEU A 22 3.62 -5.99 -4.04
N ILE A 23 4.03 -6.46 -2.86
CA ILE A 23 3.15 -7.19 -1.94
C ILE A 23 1.98 -6.30 -1.53
N SER A 24 2.23 -5.03 -1.21
CA SER A 24 1.20 -4.09 -0.76
C SER A 24 0.18 -3.78 -1.85
N VAL A 25 0.62 -3.57 -3.09
CA VAL A 25 -0.27 -3.35 -4.24
C VAL A 25 -1.11 -4.60 -4.52
N PHE A 26 -0.47 -5.78 -4.52
CA PHE A 26 -1.15 -7.04 -4.77
C PHE A 26 -2.21 -7.34 -3.69
N SER A 27 -1.84 -7.25 -2.42
CA SER A 27 -2.77 -7.47 -1.30
C SER A 27 -3.95 -6.50 -1.33
N ASN A 28 -3.73 -5.22 -1.61
CA ASN A 28 -4.81 -4.24 -1.76
C ASN A 28 -5.77 -4.60 -2.90
N TYR A 29 -5.22 -5.06 -4.03
CA TYR A 29 -6.02 -5.48 -5.18
C TYR A 29 -6.90 -6.69 -4.85
N ILE A 30 -6.31 -7.73 -4.25
CA ILE A 30 -7.04 -8.95 -3.86
C ILE A 30 -8.10 -8.65 -2.81
N ILE A 31 -7.77 -7.87 -1.78
CA ILE A 31 -8.72 -7.49 -0.72
C ILE A 31 -9.92 -6.76 -1.33
N ARG A 32 -9.71 -5.80 -2.23
CA ARG A 32 -10.81 -5.08 -2.88
C ARG A 32 -11.74 -5.99 -3.67
N ILE A 33 -11.18 -6.93 -4.44
CA ILE A 33 -11.98 -7.89 -5.20
C ILE A 33 -12.76 -8.81 -4.27
N PHE A 34 -12.09 -9.33 -3.24
CA PHE A 34 -12.72 -10.22 -2.26
C PHE A 34 -13.85 -9.51 -1.50
N LEU A 35 -13.61 -8.28 -1.02
CA LEU A 35 -14.64 -7.48 -0.35
C LEU A 35 -15.79 -7.14 -1.30
N SER A 36 -15.50 -6.77 -2.54
CA SER A 36 -16.54 -6.48 -3.53
C SER A 36 -17.43 -7.70 -3.77
N TYR A 37 -16.85 -8.89 -3.90
CA TYR A 37 -17.60 -10.13 -4.08
C TYR A 37 -18.48 -10.48 -2.86
N LYS A 38 -17.91 -10.37 -1.64
CA LYS A 38 -18.63 -10.68 -0.40
C LYS A 38 -19.70 -9.63 -0.08
N LEU A 39 -19.39 -8.34 -0.20
CA LEU A 39 -20.33 -7.25 0.09
C LEU A 39 -21.45 -7.15 -0.95
N ASN A 40 -21.18 -7.47 -2.22
CA ASN A 40 -22.23 -7.45 -3.24
C ASN A 40 -23.25 -8.59 -3.02
N SER A 41 -22.79 -9.76 -2.57
CA SER A 41 -23.69 -10.86 -2.19
C SER A 41 -24.46 -10.60 -0.89
N GLU A 42 -23.87 -9.91 0.09
CA GLU A 42 -24.55 -9.50 1.32
C GLU A 42 -25.49 -8.31 1.12
N ALA A 43 -25.14 -7.30 0.31
CA ALA A 43 -26.00 -6.17 -0.01
C ALA A 43 -27.29 -6.60 -0.74
N ALA A 44 -27.19 -7.61 -1.62
CA ALA A 44 -28.35 -8.24 -2.26
C ALA A 44 -29.30 -8.92 -1.24
N ARG A 45 -28.79 -9.39 -0.09
CA ARG A 45 -29.60 -9.95 1.01
C ARG A 45 -30.05 -8.90 2.03
N ALA A 46 -29.25 -7.85 2.24
CA ALA A 46 -29.47 -6.82 3.25
C ALA A 46 -30.41 -5.68 2.82
N GLY A 47 -30.75 -5.58 1.52
CA GLY A 47 -31.80 -4.66 1.04
C GLY A 47 -33.14 -4.81 1.76
N THR A 48 -33.41 -5.97 2.36
CA THR A 48 -34.61 -6.26 3.16
C THR A 48 -34.46 -5.92 4.65
N ILE A 49 -33.23 -5.69 5.15
CA ILE A 49 -32.90 -5.48 6.59
C ILE A 49 -32.39 -4.05 6.87
N GLY A 50 -31.88 -3.34 5.84
CA GLY A 50 -31.21 -2.03 5.96
C GLY A 50 -32.07 -0.83 6.41
N ILE A 51 -33.40 -0.97 6.52
CA ILE A 51 -34.27 0.10 7.02
C ILE A 51 -34.17 0.28 8.55
N ILE A 52 -33.70 -0.73 9.30
CA ILE A 52 -33.66 -0.69 10.78
C ILE A 52 -32.27 -0.29 11.35
N GLY A 53 -31.18 -0.44 10.59
CA GLY A 53 -29.81 -0.25 11.09
C GLY A 53 -29.23 1.18 11.01
N GLY A 54 -29.99 2.17 10.53
CA GLY A 54 -29.49 3.52 10.23
C GLY A 54 -29.46 4.52 11.39
N ALA A 55 -29.86 4.12 12.61
CA ALA A 55 -30.01 5.04 13.74
C ALA A 55 -28.70 5.31 14.54
N ASP A 56 -27.64 4.52 14.33
CA ASP A 56 -26.38 4.63 15.12
C ASP A 56 -25.30 5.48 14.40
N GLY A 57 -25.66 6.74 14.12
CA GLY A 57 -24.84 7.70 13.37
C GLY A 57 -23.42 7.97 13.92
N PRO A 58 -23.20 8.09 15.23
CA PRO A 58 -21.86 8.35 15.79
C PRO A 58 -20.89 7.19 15.60
N THR A 59 -21.37 5.94 15.70
CA THR A 59 -20.56 4.73 15.53
C THR A 59 -20.09 4.53 14.09
N ALA A 60 -20.93 4.89 13.10
CA ALA A 60 -20.56 4.87 11.69
C ALA A 60 -19.43 5.86 11.35
N ILE A 61 -19.41 7.03 12.01
CA ILE A 61 -18.37 8.06 11.83
C ILE A 61 -17.04 7.59 12.45
N PHE A 62 -17.07 6.95 13.62
CA PHE A 62 -15.86 6.47 14.30
C PHE A 62 -15.09 5.39 13.51
N ILE A 63 -15.78 4.54 12.74
CA ILE A 63 -15.13 3.52 11.90
C ILE A 63 -14.44 4.15 10.66
N SER A 64 -14.91 5.32 10.22
CA SER A 64 -14.39 5.98 9.01
C SER A 64 -13.05 6.70 9.18
N SER A 65 -12.59 6.96 10.42
CA SER A 65 -11.35 7.69 10.69
C SER A 65 -10.07 6.84 10.64
N ASN A 66 -10.13 5.64 10.07
CA ASN A 66 -8.96 4.77 9.96
C ASN A 66 -7.93 5.33 8.96
N PRO A 67 -6.62 5.28 9.27
CA PRO A 67 -5.59 5.75 8.36
C PRO A 67 -5.66 4.99 7.03
N SER A 68 -5.45 5.71 5.93
CA SER A 68 -5.55 5.14 4.59
C SER A 68 -4.59 3.95 4.44
N PRO A 69 -5.08 2.78 3.98
CA PRO A 69 -4.25 1.58 3.81
C PRO A 69 -3.16 1.75 2.74
N TYR A 70 -3.19 2.85 1.98
CA TYR A 70 -2.24 3.17 0.92
C TYR A 70 -0.98 3.89 1.41
N ILE A 71 -0.96 4.41 2.64
CA ILE A 71 0.16 5.24 3.14
C ILE A 71 1.48 4.47 3.07
N ILE A 72 1.49 3.21 3.52
CA ILE A 72 2.68 2.34 3.49
C ILE A 72 3.13 2.11 2.03
N THR A 73 2.17 1.84 1.13
CA THR A 73 2.46 1.62 -0.29
C THR A 73 3.10 2.86 -0.93
N VAL A 74 2.56 4.04 -0.64
CA VAL A 74 3.08 5.31 -1.17
C VAL A 74 4.50 5.58 -0.66
N ILE A 75 4.74 5.42 0.64
CA ILE A 75 6.07 5.64 1.22
C ILE A 75 7.09 4.67 0.62
N SER A 76 6.78 3.37 0.57
CA SER A 76 7.70 2.38 -0.01
C SER A 76 7.96 2.62 -1.50
N ALA A 77 6.94 3.01 -2.27
CA ALA A 77 7.10 3.32 -3.69
C ALA A 77 8.01 4.53 -3.90
N LEU A 78 7.82 5.61 -3.14
CA LEU A 78 8.68 6.80 -3.20
C LEU A 78 10.13 6.46 -2.83
N LEU A 79 10.32 5.64 -1.80
CA LEU A 79 11.67 5.24 -1.37
C LEU A 79 12.35 4.34 -2.40
N SER A 80 11.61 3.47 -3.09
CA SER A 80 12.09 2.69 -4.23
C SER A 80 12.52 3.59 -5.40
N ILE A 81 11.71 4.60 -5.76
CA ILE A 81 12.04 5.55 -6.84
C ILE A 81 13.32 6.32 -6.50
N ALA A 82 13.41 6.88 -5.28
CA ALA A 82 14.60 7.59 -4.83
C ALA A 82 15.86 6.69 -4.83
N GLY A 83 15.73 5.44 -4.38
CA GLY A 83 16.80 4.45 -4.41
C GLY A 83 17.27 4.11 -5.84
N ILE A 84 16.34 3.92 -6.78
CA ILE A 84 16.66 3.67 -8.19
C ILE A 84 17.37 4.88 -8.79
N ILE A 85 16.86 6.09 -8.58
CA ILE A 85 17.49 7.34 -9.04
C ILE A 85 18.93 7.41 -8.53
N TYR A 86 19.15 7.22 -7.23
CA TYR A 86 20.49 7.23 -6.66
C TYR A 86 21.42 6.20 -7.31
N LEU A 87 20.95 4.97 -7.51
CA LEU A 87 21.74 3.90 -8.11
C LEU A 87 22.10 4.18 -9.58
N VAL A 88 21.20 4.80 -10.34
CA VAL A 88 21.43 5.19 -11.73
C VAL A 88 22.44 6.33 -11.83
N PHE A 89 22.28 7.40 -11.05
CA PHE A 89 23.22 8.53 -11.04
C PHE A 89 24.59 8.12 -10.51
N SER A 90 24.64 7.30 -9.44
CA SER A 90 25.90 6.79 -8.90
C SER A 90 26.62 5.82 -9.83
N ARG A 91 25.92 5.24 -10.83
CA ARG A 91 26.57 4.44 -11.89
C ARG A 91 27.27 5.33 -12.91
N ARG A 92 26.71 6.51 -13.22
CA ARG A 92 27.27 7.45 -14.22
C ARG A 92 28.47 8.24 -13.71
N ALA A 93 28.57 8.47 -12.40
CA ALA A 93 29.69 9.22 -11.80
C ALA A 93 30.97 8.39 -11.56
N GLY A 94 31.01 7.13 -12.03
CA GLY A 94 32.13 6.21 -11.87
C GLY A 94 32.78 5.78 -13.19
N GLU A 95 32.40 6.41 -14.30
CA GLU A 95 33.13 6.47 -15.58
C GLU A 95 33.90 7.79 -15.62
#